data_AF-A0A7X4FXC6-F1
#
_entry.id   AF-A0A7X4FXC6-F1
#
_cell.length_a   1.000
_cell.length_b   1.000
_cell.length_c   1.000
_cell.angle_alpha   90.00
_cell.angle_beta   90.00
_cell.angle_gamma   90.00
#
_symmetry.space_group_name_H-M   'P 1'
#
loop_
_entity.id
_entity.type
_entity.pdbx_description
1 polymer ?
#
loop_
_entity_poly.entity_id
_entity_poly.type
_entity_poly.pdbx_seq_one_letter_code
_entity_poly.pdbx_strand_id
1 'polypeptide(L)'
;MVRHPELEYRYITADDAELDASLRGETVEGTTVIEDWFRPGLLMAGRTGVLAAVGTGPNALLQPLAVVVHDEEIRRLCGRYATLRSDLSPLSTWCHLMTPATFEDVKGITHEPRFRDTVGAWSGVVIAEAMLLAGKSYGDLRFSACLATATYAIARSTALWENVLFDDAIERLECANRLCRGRNVSQRNESRVARVRSSLRPIWACLAALTRDTEGAGGDGVRPLVAALKALAEARAARASGEAGMLARPLLREVPEARAFEGLPEMTPEARLRLFDLLTSALEEADGANASRRGALGLVAGYLATVAAGGTTSLGLVEQMAGRFPELTIWAYLAGSVGERITWTSAFDGLGRLVARELRRPLRLDEAPTCDFAVEEGVVLADPSLENPLVHLRVKQSRLLSVALFPGVNVAIPVADSMVEEDRSSDGRRESGGVGAPVGHDSGGNLFPLLAEAVWPFIRPKVVALDAPDSAAGSWATEASRRSRKKRR
;
A
#
# COMPACT_ATOMS: atom_id res chain seq x y z
N MET A 1 -2.17 -28.96 11.12
CA MET A 1 -3.18 -28.27 11.95
C MET A 1 -2.83 -28.53 13.40
N VAL A 2 -2.27 -27.56 14.13
CA VAL A 2 -2.04 -27.71 15.56
C VAL A 2 -3.39 -27.53 16.24
N ARG A 3 -4.09 -28.62 16.54
CA ARG A 3 -5.31 -28.54 17.36
C ARG A 3 -4.84 -28.19 18.77
N HIS A 4 -5.29 -27.07 19.31
CA HIS A 4 -5.25 -26.88 20.76
C HIS A 4 -6.19 -27.94 21.34
N PRO A 5 -5.68 -28.96 22.06
CA PRO A 5 -6.50 -30.09 22.51
C PRO A 5 -7.61 -29.69 23.51
N GLU A 6 -7.67 -28.42 23.86
CA GLU A 6 -8.54 -27.84 24.87
C GLU A 6 -9.70 -27.01 24.29
N LEU A 7 -9.74 -26.80 22.96
CA LEU A 7 -10.79 -26.00 22.32
C LEU A 7 -11.66 -26.85 21.38
N GLU A 8 -12.96 -26.81 21.61
CA GLU A 8 -13.99 -27.33 20.74
C GLU A 8 -14.57 -26.18 19.89
N TYR A 9 -14.60 -26.32 18.57
CA TYR A 9 -15.17 -25.30 17.69
C TYR A 9 -16.63 -25.63 17.37
N ARG A 10 -17.51 -24.64 17.51
CA ARG A 10 -18.95 -24.78 17.28
C ARG A 10 -19.45 -23.73 16.30
N TYR A 11 -20.44 -24.11 15.50
CA TYR A 11 -21.22 -23.20 14.67
C TYR A 11 -22.64 -23.08 15.22
N ILE A 12 -23.12 -21.85 15.35
CA ILE A 12 -24.45 -21.53 15.87
C ILE A 12 -25.19 -20.73 14.81
N THR A 13 -26.42 -21.12 14.50
CA THR A 13 -27.33 -20.27 13.72
C THR A 13 -28.24 -19.55 14.71
N ALA A 14 -28.01 -18.27 14.90
CA ALA A 14 -28.62 -17.45 15.94
C ALA A 14 -29.63 -16.47 15.34
N ASP A 15 -30.75 -16.25 16.04
CA ASP A 15 -31.50 -15.01 15.93
C ASP A 15 -30.79 -13.85 16.67
N ASP A 16 -31.44 -12.69 16.71
CA ASP A 16 -30.90 -11.49 17.31
C ASP A 16 -30.60 -11.63 18.82
N ALA A 17 -31.44 -12.35 19.57
CA ALA A 17 -31.29 -12.54 21.01
C ALA A 17 -30.21 -13.60 21.33
N GLU A 18 -30.20 -14.68 20.55
CA GLU A 18 -29.19 -15.73 20.61
C GLU A 18 -27.79 -15.21 20.25
N LEU A 19 -27.70 -14.27 19.29
CA LEU A 19 -26.45 -13.62 18.92
C LEU A 19 -25.91 -12.77 20.08
N ASP A 20 -26.77 -12.00 20.75
CA ASP A 20 -26.38 -11.20 21.91
C ASP A 20 -25.87 -12.06 23.07
N ALA A 21 -26.52 -13.20 23.31
CA ALA A 21 -26.06 -14.20 24.30
C ALA A 21 -24.69 -14.77 23.91
N SER A 22 -24.53 -15.19 22.65
CA SER A 22 -23.28 -15.74 22.13
C SER A 22 -22.12 -14.76 22.23
N LEU A 23 -22.34 -13.48 21.91
CA LEU A 23 -21.30 -12.45 22.01
C LEU A 23 -20.94 -12.09 23.47
N ARG A 24 -21.79 -12.42 24.45
CA ARG A 24 -21.47 -12.35 25.89
C ARG A 24 -20.76 -13.60 26.41
N GLY A 25 -20.59 -14.61 25.56
CA GLY A 25 -19.99 -15.89 25.89
C GLY A 25 -20.92 -16.88 26.57
N GLU A 26 -22.23 -16.66 26.49
CA GLU A 26 -23.25 -17.60 26.93
C GLU A 26 -23.42 -18.72 25.90
N THR A 27 -23.65 -19.95 26.36
CA THR A 27 -23.96 -21.09 25.48
C THR A 27 -25.41 -21.03 25.03
N VAL A 28 -25.65 -21.15 23.72
CA VAL A 28 -27.00 -21.18 23.13
C VAL A 28 -27.39 -22.62 22.78
N GLU A 29 -28.66 -22.98 22.89
CA GLU A 29 -29.17 -24.29 22.43
C GLU A 29 -29.04 -24.43 20.90
N GLY A 30 -28.91 -25.67 20.40
CA GLY A 30 -28.82 -25.91 18.95
C GLY A 30 -27.44 -25.70 18.32
N THR A 31 -26.37 -25.61 19.13
CA THR A 31 -24.99 -25.55 18.60
C THR A 31 -24.61 -26.83 17.86
N THR A 32 -24.01 -26.70 16.68
CA THR A 32 -23.43 -27.83 15.94
C THR A 32 -21.91 -27.87 16.16
N VAL A 33 -21.39 -29.00 16.61
CA VAL A 33 -19.95 -29.22 16.76
C VAL A 33 -19.32 -29.37 15.37
N ILE A 34 -18.22 -28.64 15.12
CA ILE A 34 -17.50 -28.72 13.85
C ILE A 34 -16.46 -29.83 13.95
N GLU A 35 -16.86 -31.06 13.62
CA GLU A 35 -15.94 -32.22 13.61
C GLU A 35 -15.09 -32.25 12.33
N ASP A 36 -15.73 -32.03 11.19
CA ASP A 36 -15.14 -31.71 9.88
C ASP A 36 -15.58 -30.30 9.49
N TRP A 37 -14.75 -29.56 8.74
CA TRP A 37 -15.02 -28.18 8.35
C TRP A 37 -16.40 -28.05 7.69
N PHE A 38 -17.34 -27.67 8.54
CA PHE A 38 -18.75 -27.66 8.29
C PHE A 38 -19.02 -26.55 7.29
N ARG A 39 -19.61 -26.93 6.16
CA ARG A 39 -20.25 -25.95 5.29
C ARG A 39 -21.59 -25.67 5.94
N PRO A 40 -21.83 -24.46 6.45
CA PRO A 40 -23.18 -24.12 6.85
C PRO A 40 -24.08 -24.45 5.67
N GLY A 41 -25.16 -25.19 5.91
CA GLY A 41 -26.27 -25.13 4.96
C GLY A 41 -26.64 -23.66 4.74
N LEU A 42 -27.28 -23.36 3.61
CA LEU A 42 -27.75 -22.00 3.26
C LEU A 42 -28.23 -21.24 4.50
N LEU A 43 -27.41 -20.31 5.00
CA LEU A 43 -27.77 -19.47 6.13
C LEU A 43 -29.07 -18.78 5.75
N MET A 44 -30.15 -18.99 6.51
CA MET A 44 -31.43 -18.38 6.17
C MET A 44 -31.35 -16.86 6.36
N ALA A 45 -32.02 -16.10 5.48
CA ALA A 45 -32.17 -14.66 5.67
C ALA A 45 -32.79 -14.36 7.04
N GLY A 46 -32.33 -13.31 7.72
CA GLY A 46 -32.73 -12.96 9.09
C GLY A 46 -31.98 -13.71 10.19
N ARG A 47 -31.14 -14.69 9.86
CA ARG A 47 -30.33 -15.44 10.84
C ARG A 47 -28.85 -15.10 10.67
N THR A 48 -28.14 -15.12 11.79
CA THR A 48 -26.69 -14.88 11.84
C THR A 48 -25.97 -16.16 12.21
N GLY A 49 -24.92 -16.51 11.46
CA GLY A 49 -24.00 -17.58 11.84
C GLY A 49 -22.96 -17.07 12.85
N VAL A 50 -22.65 -17.87 13.86
CA VAL A 50 -21.57 -17.59 14.81
C VAL A 50 -20.65 -18.79 14.86
N LEU A 51 -19.41 -18.61 14.40
CA LEU A 51 -18.32 -19.53 14.69
C LEU A 51 -17.74 -19.16 16.05
N ALA A 52 -17.65 -20.12 16.96
CA ALA A 52 -17.12 -19.90 18.29
C ALA A 52 -16.19 -21.02 18.74
N ALA A 53 -15.27 -20.69 19.65
CA ALA A 53 -14.50 -21.66 20.41
C ALA A 53 -15.11 -21.83 21.81
N VAL A 54 -15.16 -23.07 22.29
CA VAL A 54 -15.63 -23.43 23.62
C VAL A 54 -14.53 -24.25 24.30
N GLY A 55 -14.11 -23.83 25.49
CA GLY A 55 -13.17 -24.63 26.28
C GLY A 55 -13.82 -25.90 26.83
N THR A 56 -13.01 -26.90 27.18
CA THR A 56 -13.50 -28.18 27.71
C THR A 56 -13.95 -28.15 29.19
N GLY A 57 -13.78 -27.02 29.88
CA GLY A 57 -14.12 -26.87 31.30
C GLY A 57 -15.62 -26.62 31.56
N PRO A 58 -16.14 -26.98 32.76
CA PRO A 58 -17.57 -26.84 33.10
C PRO A 58 -18.08 -25.39 33.13
N ASN A 59 -17.17 -24.41 33.18
CA ASN A 59 -17.46 -22.97 33.15
C ASN A 59 -16.79 -22.28 31.95
N ALA A 60 -16.44 -23.03 30.91
CA ALA A 60 -15.80 -22.44 29.75
C ALA A 60 -16.78 -21.50 29.04
N LEU A 61 -16.39 -20.24 28.95
CA LEU A 61 -17.16 -19.24 28.21
C LEU A 61 -17.01 -19.50 26.70
N LEU A 62 -18.09 -19.22 25.97
CA LEU A 62 -18.08 -19.24 24.53
C LEU A 62 -17.28 -18.02 24.03
N GLN A 63 -16.31 -18.24 23.15
CA GLN A 63 -15.53 -17.17 22.53
C GLN A 63 -15.96 -17.01 21.06
N PRO A 64 -16.67 -15.94 20.69
CA PRO A 64 -17.03 -15.70 19.29
C PRO A 64 -15.76 -15.42 18.49
N LEU A 65 -15.57 -16.18 17.41
CA LEU A 65 -14.44 -16.11 16.51
C LEU A 65 -14.79 -15.39 15.21
N ALA A 66 -15.94 -15.74 14.63
CA ALA A 66 -16.45 -15.09 13.44
C ALA A 66 -17.98 -14.97 13.47
N VAL A 67 -18.48 -13.90 12.88
CA VAL A 67 -19.90 -13.63 12.66
C VAL A 67 -20.16 -13.68 11.16
N VAL A 68 -21.01 -14.61 10.73
CA VAL A 68 -21.39 -14.84 9.34
C VAL A 68 -22.77 -14.25 9.11
N VAL A 69 -22.87 -13.28 8.20
CA VAL A 69 -24.10 -12.53 7.95
C VAL A 69 -24.21 -12.19 6.46
N HIS A 70 -25.44 -12.18 5.93
CA HIS A 70 -25.67 -11.79 4.53
C HIS A 70 -25.30 -10.33 4.30
N ASP A 71 -24.81 -10.01 3.10
CA ASP A 71 -24.34 -8.67 2.74
C ASP A 71 -25.39 -7.58 3.00
N GLU A 72 -26.66 -7.88 2.70
CA GLU A 72 -27.81 -6.99 2.95
C GLU A 72 -28.08 -6.71 4.43
N GLU A 73 -27.67 -7.60 5.34
CA GLU A 73 -27.94 -7.53 6.77
C GLU A 73 -26.78 -6.95 7.58
N ILE A 74 -25.57 -6.90 7.01
CA ILE A 74 -24.38 -6.34 7.68
C ILE A 74 -24.67 -4.94 8.21
N ARG A 75 -25.30 -4.07 7.41
CA ARG A 75 -25.60 -2.70 7.83
C ARG A 75 -26.53 -2.65 9.04
N ARG A 76 -27.58 -3.50 9.04
CA ARG A 76 -28.54 -3.61 10.15
C ARG A 76 -27.84 -4.08 11.41
N LEU A 77 -27.01 -5.11 11.28
CA LEU A 77 -26.24 -5.70 12.38
C LEU A 77 -25.30 -4.67 13.01
N CYS A 78 -24.44 -4.04 12.21
CA CYS A 78 -23.45 -3.08 12.69
C CYS A 78 -24.11 -1.85 13.34
N GLY A 79 -25.18 -1.32 12.74
CA GLY A 79 -25.92 -0.19 13.31
C GLY A 79 -26.60 -0.52 14.64
N ARG A 80 -27.12 -1.75 14.79
CA ARG A 80 -27.68 -2.23 16.05
C ARG A 80 -26.63 -2.29 17.15
N TYR A 81 -25.47 -2.90 16.88
CA TYR A 81 -24.40 -3.00 17.89
C TYR A 81 -23.79 -1.64 18.22
N ALA A 82 -23.70 -0.72 17.25
CA ALA A 82 -23.32 0.66 17.52
C ALA A 82 -24.22 1.32 18.58
N THR A 83 -25.54 1.09 18.47
CA THR A 83 -26.56 1.77 19.26
C THR A 83 -26.81 1.09 20.61
N LEU A 84 -26.96 -0.24 20.60
CA LEU A 84 -27.38 -1.01 21.78
C LEU A 84 -26.19 -1.55 22.60
N ARG A 85 -25.02 -1.72 21.96
CA ARG A 85 -23.85 -2.42 22.51
C ARG A 85 -22.55 -1.74 22.10
N SER A 86 -22.43 -0.45 22.42
CA SER A 86 -21.23 0.36 22.15
C SER A 86 -19.97 -0.18 22.81
N ASP A 87 -20.09 -1.11 23.77
CA ASP A 87 -19.01 -1.88 24.37
C ASP A 87 -18.34 -2.83 23.35
N LEU A 88 -19.14 -3.42 22.46
CA LEU A 88 -18.75 -4.39 21.43
C LEU A 88 -18.52 -3.77 20.05
N SER A 89 -18.91 -2.51 19.83
CA SER A 89 -18.69 -1.82 18.55
C SER A 89 -17.26 -1.22 18.48
N PRO A 90 -16.52 -1.38 17.36
CA PRO A 90 -16.84 -2.17 16.17
C PRO A 90 -16.69 -3.69 16.41
N LEU A 91 -17.63 -4.50 15.93
CA LEU A 91 -17.65 -5.96 16.06
C LEU A 91 -16.39 -6.60 15.47
N SER A 92 -15.88 -6.05 14.38
CA SER A 92 -14.66 -6.51 13.71
C SER A 92 -13.39 -6.31 14.53
N THR A 93 -13.44 -5.62 15.69
CA THR A 93 -12.32 -5.61 16.64
C THR A 93 -12.29 -6.84 17.54
N TRP A 94 -13.41 -7.55 17.66
CA TRP A 94 -13.59 -8.70 18.56
C TRP A 94 -13.60 -10.03 17.80
N CYS A 95 -14.24 -10.08 16.64
CA CYS A 95 -14.42 -11.29 15.84
C CYS A 95 -14.39 -10.97 14.34
N HIS A 96 -14.12 -11.97 13.50
CA HIS A 96 -14.09 -11.78 12.04
C HIS A 96 -15.51 -11.61 11.50
N LEU A 97 -15.78 -10.54 10.75
CA LEU A 97 -17.06 -10.35 10.07
C LEU A 97 -17.01 -10.94 8.67
N MET A 98 -17.87 -11.92 8.36
CA MET A 98 -17.81 -12.71 7.14
C MET A 98 -19.18 -12.77 6.45
N THR A 99 -19.17 -12.93 5.13
CA THR A 99 -20.37 -13.31 4.36
C THR A 99 -20.42 -14.83 4.22
N PRO A 100 -21.59 -15.43 3.94
CA PRO A 100 -21.68 -16.86 3.64
C PRO A 100 -20.70 -17.30 2.55
N ALA A 101 -20.58 -16.52 1.46
CA ALA A 101 -19.65 -16.83 0.37
C ALA A 101 -18.19 -16.88 0.82
N THR A 102 -17.75 -15.91 1.65
CA THR A 102 -16.38 -15.93 2.20
C THR A 102 -16.18 -17.03 3.23
N PHE A 103 -17.22 -17.39 3.99
CA PHE A 103 -17.15 -18.47 4.98
C PHE A 103 -17.08 -19.85 4.33
N GLU A 104 -17.78 -20.05 3.20
CA GLU A 104 -17.72 -21.30 2.42
C GLU A 104 -16.32 -21.58 1.84
N ASP A 105 -15.54 -20.54 1.54
CA ASP A 105 -14.15 -20.66 1.08
C ASP A 105 -13.20 -21.16 2.20
N VAL A 106 -13.61 -21.06 3.47
CA VAL A 106 -12.82 -21.46 4.63
C VAL A 106 -12.88 -22.98 4.82
N LYS A 107 -11.72 -23.62 4.68
CA LYS A 107 -11.55 -25.09 4.88
C LYS A 107 -10.90 -25.44 6.22
N GLY A 108 -10.67 -24.45 7.09
CA GLY A 108 -9.72 -24.51 8.20
C GLY A 108 -9.85 -23.33 9.17
N ILE A 109 -9.47 -23.51 10.45
CA ILE A 109 -9.34 -22.37 11.40
C ILE A 109 -8.24 -21.47 10.86
N THR A 110 -7.22 -22.09 10.29
CA THR A 110 -6.17 -21.45 9.52
C THR A 110 -6.48 -21.57 8.03
N HIS A 111 -6.56 -20.43 7.38
CA HIS A 111 -6.75 -20.28 5.95
C HIS A 111 -5.49 -19.70 5.32
N GLU A 112 -4.79 -20.54 4.55
CA GLU A 112 -3.48 -20.22 3.98
C GLU A 112 -3.61 -19.48 2.64
N PRO A 113 -2.91 -18.34 2.45
CA PRO A 113 -2.93 -17.61 1.20
C PRO A 113 -2.24 -18.39 0.07
N ARG A 114 -2.88 -18.48 -1.09
CA ARG A 114 -2.37 -19.22 -2.26
C ARG A 114 -1.76 -18.28 -3.28
N PHE A 115 -0.43 -18.13 -3.24
CA PHE A 115 0.31 -17.32 -4.21
C PHE A 115 1.12 -18.13 -5.24
N ARG A 116 1.22 -19.45 -5.09
CA ARG A 116 2.18 -20.28 -5.86
C ARG A 116 3.58 -19.62 -5.82
N ASP A 117 4.24 -19.50 -6.96
CA ASP A 117 5.55 -18.85 -7.10
C ASP A 117 5.48 -17.33 -7.39
N THR A 118 4.31 -16.70 -7.25
CA THR A 118 4.08 -15.29 -7.62
C THR A 118 4.24 -14.29 -6.45
N VAL A 119 4.60 -14.72 -5.24
CA VAL A 119 4.74 -13.82 -4.07
C VAL A 119 5.76 -12.72 -4.31
N GLY A 120 6.90 -13.05 -4.92
CA GLY A 120 7.92 -12.06 -5.26
C GLY A 120 7.36 -11.00 -6.20
N ALA A 121 6.68 -11.46 -7.26
CA ALA A 121 6.03 -10.63 -8.26
C ALA A 121 5.02 -9.64 -7.65
N TRP A 122 4.11 -10.12 -6.79
CA TRP A 122 3.18 -9.27 -6.06
C TRP A 122 3.91 -8.28 -5.14
N SER A 123 4.92 -8.72 -4.40
CA SER A 123 5.68 -7.86 -3.49
C SER A 123 6.42 -6.73 -4.23
N GLY A 124 7.01 -7.03 -5.40
CA GLY A 124 7.66 -6.02 -6.24
C GLY A 124 6.67 -4.97 -6.74
N VAL A 125 5.50 -5.38 -7.22
CA VAL A 125 4.46 -4.45 -7.69
C VAL A 125 3.89 -3.60 -6.54
N VAL A 126 3.72 -4.17 -5.33
CA VAL A 126 3.33 -3.42 -4.13
C VAL A 126 4.33 -2.30 -3.82
N ILE A 127 5.63 -2.59 -3.88
CA ILE A 127 6.67 -1.59 -3.63
C ILE A 127 6.67 -0.53 -4.73
N ALA A 128 6.59 -0.93 -6.00
CA ALA A 128 6.52 0.00 -7.12
C ALA A 128 5.32 0.94 -7.02
N GLU A 129 4.13 0.43 -6.70
CA GLU A 129 2.95 1.27 -6.47
C GLU A 129 3.19 2.24 -5.30
N ALA A 130 3.73 1.76 -4.17
CA ALA A 130 4.02 2.62 -3.03
C ALA A 130 5.01 3.74 -3.36
N MET A 131 6.06 3.45 -4.14
CA MET A 131 7.03 4.45 -4.62
C MET A 131 6.34 5.48 -5.52
N LEU A 132 5.55 5.01 -6.48
CA LEU A 132 4.83 5.85 -7.44
C LEU A 132 3.77 6.72 -6.79
N LEU A 133 3.14 6.27 -5.69
CA LEU A 133 2.19 7.07 -4.92
C LEU A 133 2.89 8.07 -4.00
N ALA A 134 3.96 7.64 -3.32
CA ALA A 134 4.70 8.50 -2.38
C ALA A 134 5.61 9.53 -3.09
N GLY A 135 6.05 9.25 -4.32
CA GLY A 135 7.08 10.03 -5.01
C GLY A 135 8.43 9.96 -4.31
N LYS A 136 8.76 8.79 -3.75
CA LYS A 136 9.97 8.54 -2.97
C LYS A 136 10.71 7.33 -3.48
N SER A 137 12.02 7.29 -3.23
CA SER A 137 12.84 6.09 -3.42
C SER A 137 12.34 4.97 -2.50
N TYR A 138 12.65 3.71 -2.82
CA TYR A 138 12.24 2.58 -1.97
C TYR A 138 12.88 2.62 -0.58
N GLY A 139 14.08 3.20 -0.44
CA GLY A 139 14.79 3.32 0.85
C GLY A 139 14.09 4.25 1.84
N ASP A 140 13.30 5.20 1.34
CA ASP A 140 12.53 6.15 2.15
C ASP A 140 11.09 5.68 2.41
N LEU A 141 10.69 4.52 1.85
CA LEU A 141 9.36 3.99 2.04
C LEU A 141 9.18 3.33 3.40
N ARG A 142 8.08 3.67 4.05
CA ARG A 142 7.62 2.96 5.24
C ARG A 142 6.83 1.73 4.83
N PHE A 143 6.93 0.66 5.62
CA PHE A 143 6.15 -0.55 5.41
C PHE A 143 4.63 -0.30 5.35
N SER A 144 4.11 0.64 6.16
CA SER A 144 2.69 1.02 6.11
C SER A 144 2.27 1.61 4.75
N ALA A 145 3.16 2.27 4.02
CA ALA A 145 2.86 2.78 2.68
C ALA A 145 2.63 1.63 1.68
N CYS A 146 3.33 0.51 1.84
CA CYS A 146 3.12 -0.70 1.05
C CYS A 146 1.76 -1.35 1.36
N LEU A 147 1.36 -1.41 2.63
CA LEU A 147 0.06 -1.94 3.06
C LEU A 147 -1.13 -1.04 2.66
N ALA A 148 -0.86 0.21 2.28
CA ALA A 148 -1.86 1.16 1.80
C ALA A 148 -2.19 1.02 0.30
N THR A 149 -1.46 0.17 -0.42
CA THR A 149 -1.55 0.06 -1.89
C THR A 149 -2.73 -0.78 -2.35
N ALA A 150 -3.27 -0.48 -3.53
CA ALA A 150 -4.30 -1.31 -4.15
C ALA A 150 -3.75 -2.68 -4.53
N THR A 151 -2.51 -2.76 -5.00
CA THR A 151 -1.83 -4.02 -5.28
C THR A 151 -1.79 -4.92 -4.06
N TYR A 152 -1.48 -4.40 -2.86
CA TYR A 152 -1.46 -5.22 -1.65
C TYR A 152 -2.84 -5.78 -1.33
N ALA A 153 -3.87 -4.93 -1.36
CA ALA A 153 -5.26 -5.34 -1.16
C ALA A 153 -5.70 -6.43 -2.14
N ILE A 154 -5.43 -6.24 -3.43
CA ILE A 154 -5.78 -7.19 -4.50
C ILE A 154 -5.01 -8.49 -4.36
N ALA A 155 -3.69 -8.43 -4.15
CA ALA A 155 -2.83 -9.60 -4.00
C ALA A 155 -3.34 -10.49 -2.86
N ARG A 156 -3.61 -9.86 -1.72
CA ARG A 156 -4.07 -10.52 -0.51
C ARG A 156 -5.48 -11.10 -0.67
N SER A 157 -6.41 -10.34 -1.24
CA SER A 157 -7.77 -10.80 -1.51
C SER A 157 -7.78 -11.97 -2.49
N THR A 158 -7.00 -11.89 -3.57
CA THR A 158 -6.89 -12.95 -4.59
C THR A 158 -6.31 -14.24 -4.04
N ALA A 159 -5.37 -14.15 -3.08
CA ALA A 159 -4.71 -15.30 -2.51
C ALA A 159 -5.53 -15.97 -1.39
N LEU A 160 -6.31 -15.20 -0.64
CA LEU A 160 -7.18 -15.74 0.41
C LEU A 160 -8.54 -16.18 -0.16
N TRP A 161 -9.14 -15.45 -1.10
CA TRP A 161 -10.53 -15.66 -1.48
C TRP A 161 -10.62 -16.03 -2.96
N GLU A 162 -11.20 -17.20 -3.25
CA GLU A 162 -11.29 -17.72 -4.62
C GLU A 162 -12.33 -16.93 -5.43
N ASN A 163 -13.41 -16.52 -4.75
CA ASN A 163 -14.56 -15.86 -5.37
C ASN A 163 -14.47 -14.33 -5.42
N VAL A 164 -13.46 -13.72 -4.80
CA VAL A 164 -13.31 -12.25 -4.81
C VAL A 164 -12.63 -11.81 -6.11
N LEU A 165 -13.26 -10.86 -6.80
CA LEU A 165 -12.65 -10.20 -7.95
C LEU A 165 -11.76 -9.05 -7.47
N PHE A 166 -10.71 -8.72 -8.23
CA PHE A 166 -9.85 -7.61 -7.85
C PHE A 166 -10.58 -6.26 -7.90
N ASP A 167 -11.62 -6.13 -8.73
CA ASP A 167 -12.45 -4.91 -8.79
C ASP A 167 -13.21 -4.70 -7.46
N ASP A 168 -13.69 -5.77 -6.81
CA ASP A 168 -14.34 -5.70 -5.50
C ASP A 168 -13.36 -5.19 -4.42
N ALA A 169 -12.11 -5.68 -4.46
CA ALA A 169 -11.06 -5.23 -3.54
C ALA A 169 -10.71 -3.75 -3.74
N ILE A 170 -10.70 -3.27 -4.99
CA ILE A 170 -10.49 -1.85 -5.31
C ILE A 170 -11.66 -1.01 -4.79
N GLU A 171 -12.91 -1.42 -5.04
CA GLU A 171 -14.09 -0.68 -4.59
C GLU A 171 -14.11 -0.54 -3.07
N ARG A 172 -13.85 -1.64 -2.35
CA ARG A 172 -13.76 -1.63 -0.88
C ARG A 172 -12.60 -0.76 -0.38
N LEU A 173 -11.44 -0.80 -1.02
CA LEU A 173 -10.31 0.07 -0.69
C LEU A 173 -10.64 1.55 -0.92
N GLU A 174 -11.33 1.88 -2.01
CA GLU A 174 -11.77 3.24 -2.30
C GLU A 174 -12.81 3.72 -1.28
N CYS A 175 -13.74 2.85 -0.89
CA CYS A 175 -14.67 3.11 0.19
C CYS A 175 -13.93 3.42 1.50
N ALA A 176 -12.99 2.57 1.89
CA ALA A 176 -12.18 2.79 3.09
C ALA A 176 -11.37 4.10 3.03
N ASN A 177 -10.77 4.43 1.87
CA ASN A 177 -10.06 5.70 1.70
C ASN A 177 -10.99 6.91 1.81
N ARG A 178 -12.19 6.86 1.22
CA ARG A 178 -13.20 7.93 1.32
C ARG A 178 -13.64 8.15 2.77
N LEU A 179 -13.84 7.08 3.52
CA LEU A 179 -14.19 7.13 4.94
C LEU A 179 -13.08 7.75 5.79
N CYS A 180 -11.83 7.34 5.57
CA CYS A 180 -10.72 7.67 6.46
C CYS A 180 -10.03 9.02 6.16
N ARG A 181 -10.04 9.48 4.91
CA ARG A 181 -9.28 10.68 4.50
C ARG A 181 -10.13 11.95 4.38
N GLY A 182 -11.45 11.82 4.51
CA GLY A 182 -12.39 12.91 4.25
C GLY A 182 -12.42 13.34 2.78
N ARG A 183 -13.44 14.12 2.40
CA ARG A 183 -13.65 14.51 0.99
C ARG A 183 -12.58 15.47 0.44
N ASN A 184 -12.01 16.32 1.28
CA ASN A 184 -11.16 17.43 0.84
C ASN A 184 -9.72 17.01 0.51
N VAL A 185 -9.12 16.10 1.30
CA VAL A 185 -7.74 15.62 1.07
C VAL A 185 -7.69 14.65 -0.10
N SER A 186 -8.80 13.95 -0.39
CA SER A 186 -8.88 12.98 -1.48
C SER A 186 -8.60 13.61 -2.85
N GLN A 187 -9.22 14.76 -3.16
CA GLN A 187 -9.26 15.29 -4.53
C GLN A 187 -7.89 15.60 -5.16
N ARG A 188 -6.93 16.15 -4.40
CA ARG A 188 -5.62 16.52 -4.97
C ARG A 188 -4.77 15.31 -5.37
N ASN A 189 -4.83 14.24 -4.58
CA ASN A 189 -4.08 13.02 -4.86
C ASN A 189 -4.83 12.04 -5.76
N GLU A 190 -6.14 12.24 -5.95
CA GLU A 190 -7.01 11.35 -6.71
C GLU A 190 -6.58 11.23 -8.17
N SER A 191 -6.14 12.32 -8.80
CA SER A 191 -5.65 12.29 -10.19
C SER A 191 -4.39 11.41 -10.35
N ARG A 192 -3.43 11.54 -9.43
CA ARG A 192 -2.21 10.72 -9.41
C ARG A 192 -2.52 9.26 -9.11
N VAL A 193 -3.36 9.01 -8.10
CA VAL A 193 -3.77 7.66 -7.70
C VAL A 193 -4.52 6.98 -8.86
N ALA A 194 -5.48 7.66 -9.47
CA ALA A 194 -6.24 7.15 -10.61
C ALA A 194 -5.33 6.81 -11.79
N ARG A 195 -4.38 7.70 -12.12
CA ARG A 195 -3.38 7.47 -13.19
C ARG A 195 -2.50 6.26 -12.92
N VAL A 196 -1.99 6.11 -11.69
CA VAL A 196 -1.16 4.94 -11.33
C VAL A 196 -1.99 3.66 -11.37
N ARG A 197 -3.22 3.68 -10.86
CA ARG A 197 -4.13 2.53 -10.86
C ARG A 197 -4.57 2.12 -12.26
N SER A 198 -4.84 3.07 -13.16
CA SER A 198 -5.18 2.75 -14.55
C SER A 198 -4.04 2.02 -15.26
N SER A 199 -2.80 2.41 -14.99
CA SER A 199 -1.60 1.73 -15.50
C SER A 199 -1.39 0.35 -14.87
N LEU A 200 -1.84 0.14 -13.62
CA LEU A 200 -1.72 -1.13 -12.90
C LEU A 200 -2.75 -2.19 -13.32
N ARG A 201 -3.93 -1.80 -13.80
CA ARG A 201 -5.01 -2.75 -14.11
C ARG A 201 -4.61 -3.92 -15.02
N PRO A 202 -3.90 -3.72 -16.16
CA PRO A 202 -3.44 -4.84 -16.98
C PRO A 202 -2.40 -5.72 -16.25
N ILE A 203 -1.60 -5.12 -15.36
CA ILE A 203 -0.57 -5.80 -14.57
C ILE A 203 -1.22 -6.70 -13.51
N TRP A 204 -2.24 -6.20 -12.81
CA TRP A 204 -3.04 -7.00 -11.88
C TRP A 204 -3.74 -8.17 -12.57
N ALA A 205 -4.29 -7.95 -13.77
CA ALA A 205 -4.88 -9.03 -14.56
C ALA A 205 -3.85 -10.12 -14.91
N CYS A 206 -2.64 -9.74 -15.31
CA CYS A 206 -1.55 -10.69 -15.56
C CYS A 206 -1.20 -11.49 -14.29
N LEU A 207 -1.01 -10.79 -13.16
CA LEU A 207 -0.64 -11.41 -11.90
C LEU A 207 -1.72 -12.34 -11.35
N ALA A 208 -2.99 -11.93 -11.39
CA ALA A 208 -4.11 -12.78 -10.99
C ALA A 208 -4.20 -14.05 -11.85
N ALA A 209 -4.01 -13.93 -13.17
CA ALA A 209 -3.97 -15.06 -14.08
C ALA A 209 -2.78 -16.01 -13.79
N LEU A 210 -1.60 -15.47 -13.46
CA LEU A 210 -0.44 -16.27 -13.04
C LEU A 210 -0.67 -16.98 -11.69
N THR A 211 -1.29 -16.31 -10.72
CA THR A 211 -1.57 -16.88 -9.40
C THR A 211 -2.63 -18.00 -9.46
N ARG A 212 -3.69 -17.80 -10.25
CA ARG A 212 -4.79 -18.78 -10.41
C ARG A 212 -4.47 -19.88 -11.43
N ASP A 213 -3.51 -19.64 -12.33
CA ASP A 213 -3.12 -20.52 -13.45
C ASP A 213 -4.30 -20.85 -14.36
N THR A 214 -5.15 -19.86 -14.53
CA THR A 214 -6.31 -19.92 -15.40
C THR A 214 -5.88 -19.45 -16.78
N GLU A 215 -5.60 -20.39 -17.69
CA GLU A 215 -5.11 -20.08 -19.05
C GLU A 215 -6.09 -19.23 -19.89
N GLY A 216 -7.35 -19.10 -19.46
CA GLY A 216 -8.40 -18.34 -20.15
C GLY A 216 -9.00 -17.16 -19.40
N ALA A 217 -8.54 -16.82 -18.18
CA ALA A 217 -9.21 -15.78 -17.38
C ALA A 217 -8.82 -14.33 -17.73
N GLY A 218 -8.03 -14.12 -18.77
CA GLY A 218 -7.65 -12.78 -19.25
C GLY A 218 -8.25 -12.50 -20.62
N GLY A 219 -8.65 -11.25 -20.86
CA GLY A 219 -9.00 -10.81 -22.22
C GLY A 219 -7.83 -10.97 -23.19
N ASP A 220 -8.10 -10.96 -24.50
CA ASP A 220 -7.12 -11.26 -25.56
C ASP A 220 -5.80 -10.47 -25.44
N GLY A 221 -5.85 -9.21 -24.97
CA GLY A 221 -4.66 -8.38 -24.79
C GLY A 221 -3.74 -8.77 -23.61
N VAL A 222 -4.25 -9.53 -22.63
CA VAL A 222 -3.49 -9.95 -21.44
C VAL A 222 -2.74 -11.27 -21.69
N ARG A 223 -3.26 -12.11 -22.59
CA ARG A 223 -2.73 -13.45 -22.85
C ARG A 223 -1.25 -13.46 -23.29
N PRO A 224 -0.78 -12.60 -24.22
CA PRO A 224 0.63 -12.55 -24.59
C PRO A 224 1.55 -12.17 -23.42
N LEU A 225 1.09 -11.27 -22.56
CA LEU A 225 1.83 -10.81 -21.37
C LEU A 225 1.98 -11.94 -20.35
N VAL A 226 0.90 -12.67 -20.07
CA VAL A 226 0.93 -13.83 -19.16
C VAL A 226 1.86 -14.91 -19.71
N ALA A 227 1.80 -15.20 -21.01
CA ALA A 227 2.70 -16.17 -21.65
C ALA A 227 4.18 -15.74 -21.55
N ALA A 228 4.47 -14.46 -21.77
CA ALA A 228 5.82 -13.91 -21.60
C ALA A 228 6.33 -14.04 -20.16
N LEU A 229 5.50 -13.71 -19.17
CA LEU A 229 5.87 -13.82 -17.75
C LEU A 229 6.05 -15.29 -17.30
N LYS A 230 5.23 -16.22 -17.81
CA LYS A 230 5.43 -17.66 -17.58
C LYS A 230 6.76 -18.12 -18.17
N ALA A 231 7.05 -17.75 -19.43
CA ALA A 231 8.31 -18.06 -20.08
C ALA A 231 9.53 -17.48 -19.35
N LEU A 232 9.42 -16.27 -18.80
CA LEU A 232 10.45 -15.67 -17.95
C LEU A 232 10.66 -16.47 -16.65
N ALA A 233 9.58 -16.86 -15.96
CA ALA A 233 9.66 -17.66 -14.75
C ALA A 233 10.33 -19.02 -15.01
N GLU A 234 9.94 -19.69 -16.10
CA GLU A 234 10.53 -20.96 -16.54
C GLU A 234 12.01 -20.82 -16.89
N ALA A 235 12.37 -19.78 -17.65
CA ALA A 235 13.75 -19.50 -18.02
C ALA A 235 14.65 -19.30 -16.78
N ARG A 236 14.18 -18.55 -15.79
CA ARG A 236 14.89 -18.35 -14.52
C ARG A 236 15.01 -19.62 -13.70
N ALA A 237 13.93 -20.40 -13.61
CA ALA A 237 13.96 -21.69 -12.93
C ALA A 237 14.97 -22.66 -13.57
N ALA A 238 15.07 -22.63 -14.90
CA ALA A 238 16.03 -23.44 -15.68
C ALA A 238 17.43 -22.81 -15.80
N ARG A 239 17.63 -21.56 -15.34
CA ARG A 239 18.85 -20.76 -15.56
C ARG A 239 19.25 -20.71 -17.04
N ALA A 240 18.29 -20.51 -17.91
CA ALA A 240 18.50 -20.51 -19.35
C ALA A 240 19.33 -19.30 -19.79
N SER A 241 20.37 -19.52 -20.61
CA SER A 241 21.17 -18.44 -21.21
C SER A 241 20.35 -17.54 -22.15
N GLY A 242 19.24 -18.06 -22.69
CA GLY A 242 18.31 -17.35 -23.57
C GLY A 242 17.10 -16.72 -22.85
N GLU A 243 17.20 -16.37 -21.57
CA GLU A 243 16.09 -15.80 -20.77
C GLU A 243 15.35 -14.65 -21.48
N ALA A 244 16.10 -13.66 -21.97
CA ALA A 244 15.53 -12.49 -22.65
C ALA A 244 14.74 -12.86 -23.90
N GLY A 245 15.24 -13.80 -24.71
CA GLY A 245 14.57 -14.30 -25.90
C GLY A 245 13.29 -15.09 -25.58
N MET A 246 13.32 -15.88 -24.49
CA MET A 246 12.15 -16.63 -24.03
C MET A 246 11.01 -15.69 -23.57
N LEU A 247 11.34 -14.62 -22.84
CA LEU A 247 10.37 -13.57 -22.48
C LEU A 247 9.80 -12.86 -23.71
N ALA A 248 10.66 -12.49 -24.68
CA ALA A 248 10.28 -11.67 -25.82
C ALA A 248 9.43 -12.42 -26.86
N ARG A 249 9.65 -13.73 -27.03
CA ARG A 249 9.02 -14.52 -28.11
C ARG A 249 7.49 -14.45 -28.13
N PRO A 250 6.76 -14.57 -27.00
CA PRO A 250 5.30 -14.41 -26.99
C PRO A 250 4.81 -13.02 -27.38
N LEU A 251 5.67 -12.00 -27.31
CA LEU A 251 5.34 -10.58 -27.54
C LEU A 251 5.65 -10.11 -28.96
N LEU A 252 6.33 -10.91 -29.78
CA LEU A 252 6.82 -10.51 -31.12
C LEU A 252 5.74 -10.03 -32.09
N ARG A 253 4.49 -10.47 -31.90
CA ARG A 253 3.36 -10.00 -32.69
C ARG A 253 3.00 -8.55 -32.38
N GLU A 254 3.08 -8.18 -31.11
CA GLU A 254 2.70 -6.86 -30.61
C GLU A 254 3.88 -5.88 -30.65
N VAL A 255 5.10 -6.39 -30.44
CA VAL A 255 6.35 -5.63 -30.35
C VAL A 255 7.44 -6.30 -31.20
N PRO A 256 7.51 -6.01 -32.51
CA PRO A 256 8.54 -6.55 -33.39
C PRO A 256 9.97 -6.19 -32.96
N GLU A 257 10.15 -5.04 -32.30
CA GLU A 257 11.42 -4.55 -31.75
C GLU A 257 12.00 -5.52 -30.70
N ALA A 258 11.15 -6.32 -30.05
CA ALA A 258 11.54 -7.31 -29.06
C ALA A 258 12.39 -8.46 -29.66
N ARG A 259 12.51 -8.58 -31.00
CA ARG A 259 13.48 -9.49 -31.64
C ARG A 259 14.91 -9.24 -31.20
N ALA A 260 15.27 -7.98 -30.87
CA ALA A 260 16.60 -7.65 -30.38
C ALA A 260 16.96 -8.37 -29.06
N PHE A 261 15.97 -8.88 -28.31
CA PHE A 261 16.21 -9.57 -27.04
C PHE A 261 16.87 -10.93 -27.21
N GLU A 262 16.78 -11.54 -28.40
CA GLU A 262 17.50 -12.79 -28.70
C GLU A 262 19.03 -12.58 -28.68
N GLY A 263 19.50 -11.39 -29.04
CA GLY A 263 20.92 -11.00 -29.02
C GLY A 263 21.33 -10.14 -27.82
N LEU A 264 20.45 -9.96 -26.82
CA LEU A 264 20.69 -9.06 -25.69
C LEU A 264 22.00 -9.33 -24.93
N PRO A 265 22.43 -10.59 -24.69
CA PRO A 265 23.70 -10.88 -24.02
C PRO A 265 24.92 -10.32 -24.76
N GLU A 266 24.85 -10.22 -26.08
CA GLU A 266 25.95 -9.77 -26.96
C GLU A 266 25.96 -8.26 -27.15
N MET A 267 24.88 -7.56 -26.79
CA MET A 267 24.77 -6.11 -26.90
C MET A 267 25.63 -5.38 -25.85
N THR A 268 26.29 -4.30 -26.28
CA THR A 268 26.97 -3.38 -25.35
C THR A 268 25.95 -2.63 -24.48
N PRO A 269 26.35 -2.12 -23.30
CA PRO A 269 25.47 -1.31 -22.45
C PRO A 269 24.82 -0.13 -23.20
N GLU A 270 25.57 0.55 -24.08
CA GLU A 270 25.06 1.67 -24.87
C GLU A 270 24.02 1.22 -25.89
N ALA A 271 24.21 0.04 -26.51
CA ALA A 271 23.23 -0.52 -27.43
C ALA A 271 21.93 -0.91 -26.69
N ARG A 272 22.04 -1.41 -25.45
CA ARG A 272 20.88 -1.69 -24.59
C ARG A 272 20.14 -0.41 -24.20
N LEU A 273 20.87 0.66 -23.89
CA LEU A 273 20.26 1.97 -23.60
C LEU A 273 19.51 2.52 -24.84
N ARG A 274 20.11 2.45 -26.04
CA ARG A 274 19.42 2.86 -27.28
C ARG A 274 18.18 2.03 -27.56
N LEU A 275 18.20 0.73 -27.26
CA LEU A 275 17.02 -0.12 -27.39
C LEU A 275 15.94 0.29 -26.37
N PHE A 276 16.33 0.66 -25.16
CA PHE A 276 15.39 1.19 -24.16
C PHE A 276 14.76 2.52 -24.61
N ASP A 277 15.55 3.44 -25.17
CA ASP A 277 15.06 4.70 -25.75
C ASP A 277 14.09 4.46 -26.92
N LEU A 278 14.38 3.48 -27.77
CA LEU A 278 13.49 3.06 -28.86
C LEU A 278 12.15 2.54 -28.32
N LEU A 279 12.18 1.64 -27.34
CA LEU A 279 10.98 1.04 -26.76
C LEU A 279 10.12 2.06 -26.01
N THR A 280 10.75 3.02 -25.34
CA THR A 280 10.03 4.09 -24.62
C THR A 280 9.45 5.14 -25.55
N SER A 281 10.12 5.43 -26.68
CA SER A 281 9.56 6.25 -27.76
C SER A 281 8.34 5.55 -28.38
N ALA A 282 8.44 4.25 -28.66
CA ALA A 282 7.30 3.46 -29.16
C ALA A 282 6.16 3.37 -28.13
N LEU A 283 6.46 3.36 -26.82
CA LEU A 283 5.47 3.38 -25.75
C LEU A 283 4.72 4.72 -25.69
N GLU A 284 5.39 5.82 -26.01
CA GLU A 284 4.76 7.14 -26.13
C GLU A 284 3.77 7.19 -27.29
N GLU A 285 4.18 6.68 -28.45
CA GLU A 285 3.33 6.62 -29.66
C GLU A 285 2.18 5.61 -29.54
N ALA A 286 2.29 4.64 -28.63
CA ALA A 286 1.25 3.66 -28.35
C ALA A 286 0.10 4.30 -27.57
N ASP A 287 -0.81 4.94 -28.32
CA ASP A 287 -2.08 5.44 -27.80
C ASP A 287 -2.93 4.33 -27.15
N GLY A 288 -3.85 4.74 -26.28
CA GLY A 288 -4.74 3.83 -25.54
C GLY A 288 -5.59 2.89 -26.41
N ALA A 289 -5.69 3.17 -27.72
CA ALA A 289 -6.38 2.31 -28.69
C ALA A 289 -5.74 0.91 -28.82
N ASN A 290 -4.45 0.75 -28.51
CA ASN A 290 -3.79 -0.57 -28.51
C ASN A 290 -3.18 -0.90 -27.14
N ALA A 291 -4.05 -1.12 -26.16
CA ALA A 291 -3.65 -1.49 -24.79
C ALA A 291 -2.76 -2.75 -24.71
N SER A 292 -2.97 -3.71 -25.63
CA SER A 292 -2.14 -4.93 -25.77
C SER A 292 -0.69 -4.57 -26.09
N ARG A 293 -0.47 -3.80 -27.17
CA ARG A 293 0.87 -3.34 -27.57
C ARG A 293 1.51 -2.47 -26.51
N ARG A 294 0.75 -1.57 -25.88
CA ARG A 294 1.26 -0.72 -24.77
C ARG A 294 1.75 -1.55 -23.60
N GLY A 295 0.98 -2.55 -23.18
CA GLY A 295 1.38 -3.49 -22.12
C GLY A 295 2.63 -4.29 -22.49
N ALA A 296 2.73 -4.75 -23.73
CA ALA A 296 3.86 -5.52 -24.22
C ALA A 296 5.14 -4.67 -24.29
N LEU A 297 5.05 -3.43 -24.80
CA LEU A 297 6.14 -2.45 -24.81
C LEU A 297 6.62 -2.15 -23.38
N GLY A 298 5.68 -1.90 -22.47
CA GLY A 298 5.98 -1.66 -21.05
C GLY A 298 6.70 -2.84 -20.40
N LEU A 299 6.27 -4.08 -20.67
CA LEU A 299 6.90 -5.29 -20.15
C LEU A 299 8.33 -5.47 -20.68
N VAL A 300 8.57 -5.35 -21.99
CA VAL A 300 9.93 -5.53 -22.54
C VAL A 300 10.87 -4.40 -22.10
N ALA A 301 10.40 -3.15 -22.09
CA ALA A 301 11.20 -2.02 -21.62
C ALA A 301 11.49 -2.13 -20.12
N GLY A 302 10.50 -2.56 -19.32
CA GLY A 302 10.65 -2.82 -17.89
C GLY A 302 11.68 -3.92 -17.61
N TYR A 303 11.62 -5.04 -18.33
CA TYR A 303 12.65 -6.08 -18.25
C TYR A 303 14.02 -5.57 -18.66
N LEU A 304 14.12 -4.81 -19.77
CA LEU A 304 15.40 -4.28 -20.23
C LEU A 304 16.07 -3.41 -19.17
N ALA A 305 15.30 -2.61 -18.42
CA ALA A 305 15.81 -1.81 -17.32
C ALA A 305 16.41 -2.65 -16.16
N THR A 306 15.97 -3.89 -15.97
CA THR A 306 16.55 -4.76 -14.93
C THR A 306 17.89 -5.36 -15.34
N VAL A 307 18.18 -5.46 -16.64
CA VAL A 307 19.38 -6.10 -17.21
C VAL A 307 20.34 -5.14 -17.93
N ALA A 308 19.99 -3.85 -18.04
CA ALA A 308 20.72 -2.87 -18.84
C ALA A 308 22.18 -2.66 -18.39
N ALA A 309 22.47 -2.54 -17.08
CA ALA A 309 23.83 -2.30 -16.57
C ALA A 309 24.63 -3.59 -16.28
N GLY A 310 24.54 -4.59 -17.17
CA GLY A 310 25.48 -5.72 -17.16
C GLY A 310 25.50 -6.57 -15.89
N GLY A 311 24.37 -6.65 -15.16
CA GLY A 311 24.21 -7.49 -13.98
C GLY A 311 23.86 -6.73 -12.68
N THR A 312 24.01 -5.41 -12.67
CA THR A 312 23.40 -4.56 -11.63
C THR A 312 22.06 -4.03 -12.11
N THR A 313 21.07 -4.03 -11.23
CA THR A 313 19.70 -3.60 -11.56
C THR A 313 19.67 -2.09 -11.78
N SER A 314 19.45 -1.64 -13.02
CA SER A 314 19.37 -0.21 -13.37
C SER A 314 17.99 0.39 -13.11
N LEU A 315 17.45 0.22 -11.89
CA LEU A 315 16.15 0.80 -11.55
C LEU A 315 16.14 2.33 -11.68
N GLY A 316 17.30 2.98 -11.56
CA GLY A 316 17.44 4.42 -11.80
C GLY A 316 16.96 4.88 -13.20
N LEU A 317 17.05 4.04 -14.24
CA LEU A 317 16.54 4.37 -15.57
C LEU A 317 15.00 4.52 -15.56
N VAL A 318 14.30 3.61 -14.90
CA VAL A 318 12.83 3.65 -14.83
C VAL A 318 12.32 4.64 -13.79
N GLU A 319 13.11 4.96 -12.77
CA GLU A 319 12.78 6.01 -11.80
C GLU A 319 12.74 7.40 -12.46
N GLN A 320 13.66 7.69 -13.37
CA GLN A 320 13.66 8.94 -14.15
C GLN A 320 12.41 9.07 -15.04
N MET A 321 11.83 7.95 -15.46
CA MET A 321 10.64 7.90 -16.31
C MET A 321 9.34 7.73 -15.53
N ALA A 322 9.38 7.48 -14.22
CA ALA A 322 8.24 7.13 -13.39
C ALA A 322 7.11 8.18 -13.41
N GLY A 323 7.46 9.46 -13.55
CA GLY A 323 6.49 10.55 -13.66
C GLY A 323 5.68 10.53 -14.96
N ARG A 324 6.28 10.03 -16.04
CA ARG A 324 5.71 9.98 -17.41
C ARG A 324 5.06 8.63 -17.71
N PHE A 325 5.74 7.53 -17.38
CA PHE A 325 5.29 6.16 -17.62
C PHE A 325 5.32 5.34 -16.32
N PRO A 326 4.35 5.51 -15.42
CA PRO A 326 4.32 4.78 -14.15
C PRO A 326 4.31 3.25 -14.36
N GLU A 327 3.65 2.76 -15.42
CA GLU A 327 3.66 1.34 -15.80
C GLU A 327 5.06 0.78 -16.01
N LEU A 328 6.03 1.58 -16.47
CA LEU A 328 7.38 1.10 -16.77
C LEU A 328 8.12 0.71 -15.48
N THR A 329 8.01 1.54 -14.44
CA THR A 329 8.53 1.24 -13.11
C THR A 329 7.90 -0.04 -12.57
N ILE A 330 6.58 -0.19 -12.73
CA ILE A 330 5.87 -1.37 -12.24
C ILE A 330 6.30 -2.63 -12.99
N TRP A 331 6.38 -2.58 -14.32
CA TRP A 331 6.83 -3.70 -15.15
C TRP A 331 8.27 -4.09 -14.83
N ALA A 332 9.17 -3.12 -14.57
CA ALA A 332 10.53 -3.42 -14.15
C ALA A 332 10.58 -4.16 -12.81
N TYR A 333 9.80 -3.73 -11.83
CA TYR A 333 9.72 -4.40 -10.53
C TYR A 333 9.09 -5.79 -10.66
N LEU A 334 8.04 -5.94 -11.47
CA LEU A 334 7.42 -7.22 -11.76
C LEU A 334 8.40 -8.17 -12.45
N ALA A 335 8.99 -7.75 -13.56
CA ALA A 335 9.95 -8.53 -14.33
C ALA A 335 11.20 -8.87 -13.50
N GLY A 336 11.67 -7.97 -12.63
CA GLY A 336 12.77 -8.25 -11.70
C GLY A 336 12.41 -9.29 -10.63
N SER A 337 11.12 -9.41 -10.28
CA SER A 337 10.66 -10.29 -9.19
C SER A 337 10.18 -11.67 -9.63
N VAL A 338 9.76 -11.84 -10.88
CA VAL A 338 9.18 -13.10 -11.39
C VAL A 338 10.22 -14.22 -11.38
N GLY A 339 9.89 -15.40 -10.86
CA GLY A 339 10.83 -16.54 -10.83
C GLY A 339 11.98 -16.41 -9.81
N GLU A 340 12.14 -15.26 -9.16
CA GLU A 340 13.16 -15.05 -8.14
C GLU A 340 12.71 -15.60 -6.78
N ARG A 341 13.55 -16.46 -6.18
CA ARG A 341 13.24 -17.10 -4.88
C ARG A 341 13.77 -16.34 -3.66
N ILE A 342 14.91 -15.63 -3.78
CA ILE A 342 15.67 -15.15 -2.60
C ILE A 342 16.17 -13.70 -2.78
N THR A 343 16.73 -13.37 -3.94
CA THR A 343 17.51 -12.15 -4.24
C THR A 343 16.70 -10.86 -4.27
N TRP A 344 15.48 -10.89 -4.80
CA TRP A 344 14.70 -9.66 -4.96
C TRP A 344 14.14 -9.12 -3.64
N THR A 345 14.00 -9.96 -2.60
CA THR A 345 13.58 -9.49 -1.26
C THR A 345 14.68 -8.75 -0.50
N SER A 346 15.95 -9.02 -0.82
CA SER A 346 17.11 -8.27 -0.29
C SER A 346 17.38 -6.97 -1.06
N ALA A 347 16.92 -6.84 -2.31
CA ALA A 347 17.16 -5.67 -3.15
C ALA A 347 16.48 -4.37 -2.65
N PHE A 348 15.50 -4.50 -1.75
CA PHE A 348 14.72 -3.36 -1.22
C PHE A 348 14.97 -3.11 0.27
N ASP A 349 16.22 -3.25 0.74
CA ASP A 349 16.61 -3.04 2.14
C ASP A 349 15.74 -3.84 3.14
N GLY A 350 15.29 -5.03 2.73
CA GLY A 350 14.43 -5.91 3.51
C GLY A 350 12.93 -5.57 3.50
N LEU A 351 12.51 -4.45 2.88
CA LEU A 351 11.10 -4.08 2.73
C LEU A 351 10.32 -5.14 1.94
N GLY A 352 10.92 -5.67 0.86
CA GLY A 352 10.35 -6.76 0.07
C GLY A 352 10.05 -8.02 0.90
N ARG A 353 10.92 -8.36 1.86
CA ARG A 353 10.70 -9.48 2.78
C ARG A 353 9.54 -9.20 3.74
N LEU A 354 9.39 -7.98 4.22
CA LEU A 354 8.27 -7.59 5.09
C LEU A 354 6.93 -7.69 4.35
N VAL A 355 6.87 -7.16 3.13
CA VAL A 355 5.69 -7.25 2.26
C VAL A 355 5.36 -8.71 1.93
N ALA A 356 6.34 -9.50 1.50
CA ALA A 356 6.15 -10.91 1.19
C ALA A 356 5.67 -11.72 2.41
N ARG A 357 6.19 -11.42 3.61
CA ARG A 357 5.76 -12.05 4.86
C ARG A 357 4.30 -11.72 5.16
N GLU A 358 3.90 -10.47 5.01
CA GLU A 358 2.52 -10.06 5.26
C GLU A 358 1.56 -10.63 4.22
N LEU A 359 1.96 -10.65 2.94
CA LEU A 359 1.22 -11.33 1.89
C LEU A 359 1.08 -12.83 2.19
N ARG A 360 2.06 -13.49 2.81
CA ARG A 360 1.99 -14.92 3.17
C ARG A 360 1.35 -15.21 4.52
N ARG A 361 0.96 -14.20 5.30
CA ARG A 361 0.41 -14.42 6.63
C ARG A 361 -0.85 -15.30 6.53
N PRO A 362 -1.02 -16.36 7.31
CA PRO A 362 -2.30 -17.10 7.31
C PRO A 362 -3.41 -16.23 7.91
N LEU A 363 -4.65 -16.38 7.42
CA LEU A 363 -5.82 -15.91 8.18
C LEU A 363 -6.13 -16.97 9.23
N ARG A 364 -6.18 -16.56 10.50
CA ARG A 364 -6.50 -17.44 11.63
C ARG A 364 -7.76 -16.95 12.29
N LEU A 365 -8.83 -17.75 12.20
CA LEU A 365 -10.12 -17.41 12.80
C LEU A 365 -10.10 -17.52 14.33
N ASP A 366 -9.17 -18.32 14.88
CA ASP A 366 -8.91 -18.41 16.32
C ASP A 366 -8.08 -17.25 16.88
N GLU A 367 -7.54 -16.37 16.02
CA GLU A 367 -6.89 -15.13 16.42
C GLU A 367 -7.87 -13.95 16.32
N ALA A 368 -7.80 -13.03 17.28
CA ALA A 368 -8.55 -11.79 17.20
C ALA A 368 -8.16 -10.99 15.95
N PRO A 369 -9.12 -10.32 15.28
CA PRO A 369 -8.81 -9.48 14.13
C PRO A 369 -7.79 -8.38 14.46
N THR A 370 -6.88 -8.12 13.52
CA THR A 370 -5.82 -7.10 13.69
C THR A 370 -6.21 -5.72 13.13
N CYS A 371 -7.46 -5.54 12.71
CA CYS A 371 -7.99 -4.25 12.26
C CYS A 371 -8.48 -3.39 13.44
N ASP A 372 -8.69 -2.11 13.15
CA ASP A 372 -9.46 -1.16 13.96
C ASP A 372 -10.95 -1.27 13.65
N PHE A 373 -11.31 -1.51 12.39
CA PHE A 373 -12.67 -1.81 11.95
C PHE A 373 -12.69 -2.44 10.55
N ALA A 374 -13.79 -3.11 10.19
CA ALA A 374 -14.08 -3.55 8.84
C ALA A 374 -14.74 -2.43 8.03
N VAL A 375 -14.48 -2.39 6.72
CA VAL A 375 -14.98 -1.32 5.84
C VAL A 375 -16.52 -1.19 5.91
N GLU A 376 -17.22 -2.30 6.04
CA GLU A 376 -18.68 -2.34 6.15
C GLU A 376 -19.18 -1.67 7.44
N GLU A 377 -18.47 -1.88 8.55
CA GLU A 377 -18.74 -1.16 9.80
C GLU A 377 -18.43 0.31 9.68
N GLY A 378 -17.30 0.66 9.05
CA GLY A 378 -16.93 2.05 8.81
C GLY A 378 -17.99 2.82 8.03
N VAL A 379 -18.63 2.20 7.03
CA VAL A 379 -19.73 2.82 6.27
C VAL A 379 -20.94 3.15 7.14
N VAL A 380 -21.22 2.35 8.16
CA VAL A 380 -22.39 2.51 9.04
C VAL A 380 -22.09 3.45 10.19
N LEU A 381 -20.89 3.36 10.75
CA LEU A 381 -20.47 4.06 11.98
C LEU A 381 -19.90 5.44 11.70
N ALA A 382 -19.38 5.69 10.50
CA ALA A 382 -18.85 6.99 10.16
C ALA A 382 -19.99 7.99 9.99
N ASP A 383 -19.96 9.08 10.77
CA ASP A 383 -20.90 10.18 10.63
C ASP A 383 -20.25 11.31 9.81
N PRO A 384 -20.60 11.46 8.52
CA PRO A 384 -19.98 12.48 7.67
C PRO A 384 -20.36 13.91 8.08
N SER A 385 -21.34 14.09 8.98
CA SER A 385 -21.74 15.41 9.49
C SER A 385 -20.85 15.93 10.62
N LEU A 386 -20.05 15.06 11.25
CA LEU A 386 -19.14 15.42 12.34
C LEU A 386 -17.79 15.90 11.80
N GLU A 387 -17.11 16.75 12.58
CA GLU A 387 -15.75 17.22 12.28
C GLU A 387 -14.75 16.05 12.22
N ASN A 388 -14.92 15.07 13.10
CA ASN A 388 -14.26 13.77 13.02
C ASN A 388 -15.30 12.67 12.75
N PRO A 389 -15.44 12.23 11.49
CA PRO A 389 -16.41 11.20 11.13
C PRO A 389 -16.20 9.87 11.85
N LEU A 390 -15.00 9.62 12.38
CA LEU A 390 -14.60 8.35 12.97
C LEU A 390 -14.67 8.37 14.51
N VAL A 391 -15.29 9.37 15.14
CA VAL A 391 -15.32 9.52 16.60
C VAL A 391 -15.94 8.31 17.33
N HIS A 392 -16.83 7.57 16.66
CA HIS A 392 -17.47 6.37 17.20
C HIS A 392 -16.63 5.10 17.03
N LEU A 393 -15.53 5.17 16.27
CA LEU A 393 -14.64 4.05 16.02
C LEU A 393 -13.51 4.03 17.06
N ARG A 394 -13.25 2.85 17.62
CA ARG A 394 -12.14 2.63 18.54
C ARG A 394 -10.84 2.43 17.75
N VAL A 395 -10.18 3.54 17.46
CA VAL A 395 -8.92 3.56 16.72
C VAL A 395 -7.73 3.25 17.65
N LYS A 396 -6.93 2.23 17.34
CA LYS A 396 -5.76 1.84 18.15
C LYS A 396 -4.57 2.79 17.96
N GLN A 397 -4.40 3.37 16.77
CA GLN A 397 -3.26 4.24 16.42
C GLN A 397 -3.74 5.57 15.84
N SER A 398 -3.27 6.69 16.40
CA SER A 398 -3.79 8.03 16.06
C SER A 398 -3.60 8.47 14.61
N ARG A 399 -2.56 7.98 13.92
CA ARG A 399 -2.17 8.44 12.57
C ARG A 399 -2.34 7.39 11.47
N LEU A 400 -2.72 6.17 11.84
CA LEU A 400 -2.78 5.04 10.92
C LEU A 400 -3.94 4.14 11.29
N LEU A 401 -4.89 3.98 10.38
CA LEU A 401 -6.03 3.08 10.55
C LEU A 401 -5.72 1.76 9.86
N SER A 402 -5.94 0.66 10.57
CA SER A 402 -5.95 -0.68 10.02
C SER A 402 -7.41 -1.02 9.67
N VAL A 403 -7.74 -1.02 8.37
CA VAL A 403 -9.12 -1.29 7.91
C VAL A 403 -9.16 -2.65 7.25
N ALA A 404 -10.06 -3.53 7.71
CA ALA A 404 -10.29 -4.82 7.05
C ALA A 404 -11.20 -4.60 5.83
N LEU A 405 -10.70 -4.96 4.64
CA LEU A 405 -11.52 -4.97 3.41
C LEU A 405 -12.28 -6.29 3.27
N PHE A 406 -11.64 -7.37 3.71
CA PHE A 406 -12.17 -8.71 3.88
C PHE A 406 -11.46 -9.30 5.10
N PRO A 407 -11.95 -10.40 5.70
CA PRO A 407 -11.21 -11.08 6.76
C PRO A 407 -9.77 -11.38 6.31
N GLY A 408 -8.78 -11.03 7.13
CA GLY A 408 -7.36 -11.24 6.80
C GLY A 408 -6.76 -10.33 5.70
N VAL A 409 -7.55 -9.41 5.12
CA VAL A 409 -7.10 -8.38 4.17
C VAL A 409 -7.17 -7.01 4.84
N ASN A 410 -6.14 -6.68 5.62
CA ASN A 410 -6.07 -5.44 6.40
C ASN A 410 -5.18 -4.42 5.70
N VAL A 411 -5.74 -3.29 5.29
CA VAL A 411 -5.00 -2.19 4.66
C VAL A 411 -4.70 -1.10 5.68
N ALA A 412 -3.54 -0.46 5.52
CA ALA A 412 -3.12 0.61 6.40
C ALA A 412 -3.41 1.97 5.75
N ILE A 413 -4.35 2.74 6.30
CA ILE A 413 -4.75 4.04 5.75
C ILE A 413 -4.24 5.15 6.67
N PRO A 414 -3.32 6.01 6.20
CA PRO A 414 -2.91 7.17 6.99
C PRO A 414 -4.11 8.09 7.18
N VAL A 415 -4.37 8.46 8.44
CA VAL A 415 -5.31 9.53 8.77
C VAL A 415 -4.58 10.83 8.51
N ALA A 416 -5.18 11.73 7.73
CA ALA A 416 -4.64 13.06 7.63
C ALA A 416 -4.66 13.65 9.04
N ASP A 417 -3.49 13.93 9.62
CA ASP A 417 -3.42 14.76 10.82
C ASP A 417 -4.21 16.02 10.48
N SER A 418 -5.28 16.29 11.23
CA SER A 418 -6.17 17.42 11.02
C SER A 418 -5.35 18.71 11.08
N MET A 419 -4.83 19.17 9.94
CA MET A 419 -4.36 20.52 9.56
C MET A 419 -3.51 21.37 10.53
N VAL A 420 -3.09 20.87 11.70
CA VAL A 420 -2.42 21.70 12.72
C VAL A 420 -0.90 21.82 12.52
N GLU A 421 -0.27 21.01 11.64
CA GLU A 421 1.19 21.04 11.46
C GLU A 421 1.72 21.80 10.23
N GLU A 422 0.89 22.14 9.23
CA GLU A 422 1.40 22.84 8.02
C GLU A 422 1.82 24.30 8.29
N ASP A 423 1.32 24.93 9.36
CA ASP A 423 1.69 26.31 9.72
C ASP A 423 3.04 26.44 10.46
N ARG A 424 3.74 25.32 10.73
CA ARG A 424 5.04 25.34 11.46
C ARG A 424 6.27 25.06 10.59
N SER A 425 6.09 24.73 9.30
CA SER A 425 7.22 24.40 8.42
C SER A 425 7.69 25.55 7.51
N SER A 426 7.01 26.70 7.52
CA SER A 426 7.40 27.86 6.72
C SER A 426 8.43 28.78 7.39
N ASP A 427 8.73 28.63 8.70
CA ASP A 427 9.50 29.63 9.47
C ASP A 427 10.83 29.12 10.07
N GLY A 428 11.33 27.97 9.63
CA GLY A 428 12.41 27.24 10.33
C GLY A 428 13.57 26.74 9.50
N ARG A 429 13.96 27.39 8.40
CA ARG A 429 15.17 27.02 7.64
C ARG A 429 16.43 27.55 8.34
N ARG A 430 16.74 27.01 9.51
CA ARG A 430 18.04 27.16 10.17
C ARG A 430 19.08 26.33 9.41
N GLU A 431 20.13 27.03 9.00
CA GLU A 431 21.36 26.50 8.44
C GLU A 431 21.99 25.47 9.39
N SER A 432 22.13 24.24 8.91
CA SER A 432 23.14 23.30 9.40
C SER A 432 24.04 22.96 8.22
N GLY A 433 25.27 23.44 8.27
CA GLY A 433 26.29 23.25 7.25
C GLY A 433 26.67 21.78 7.08
N GLY A 434 26.94 21.41 5.83
CA GLY A 434 27.47 20.12 5.43
C GLY A 434 28.00 20.23 4.00
N VAL A 435 29.33 20.24 3.89
CA VAL A 435 30.14 20.45 2.69
C VAL A 435 30.07 19.23 1.76
N GLY A 436 29.80 19.45 0.47
CA GLY A 436 29.94 18.45 -0.60
C GLY A 436 29.41 18.93 -1.96
N ALA A 437 30.32 19.04 -2.94
CA ALA A 437 30.19 19.75 -4.22
C ALA A 437 29.45 18.96 -5.36
N PRO A 438 29.22 19.57 -6.55
CA PRO A 438 27.99 19.42 -7.36
C PRO A 438 28.17 18.86 -8.79
N VAL A 439 27.06 18.53 -9.48
CA VAL A 439 26.81 18.69 -10.95
C VAL A 439 25.27 18.76 -11.15
N GLY A 440 24.66 19.89 -11.54
CA GLY A 440 24.33 20.35 -12.92
C GLY A 440 23.06 19.64 -13.47
N HIS A 441 21.97 20.24 -13.98
CA HIS A 441 21.65 21.57 -14.53
C HIS A 441 20.11 21.81 -14.52
N ASP A 442 19.71 23.08 -14.35
CA ASP A 442 18.52 23.79 -14.89
C ASP A 442 17.08 23.32 -14.53
N SER A 443 16.06 24.17 -14.32
CA SER A 443 15.82 25.57 -14.71
C SER A 443 14.62 26.14 -13.93
N GLY A 444 14.66 27.43 -13.55
CA GLY A 444 13.57 28.14 -12.86
C GLY A 444 13.91 28.79 -11.51
N GLY A 445 15.19 28.85 -11.13
CA GLY A 445 15.64 29.41 -9.86
C GLY A 445 15.53 30.93 -9.81
N ASN A 446 14.83 31.42 -8.79
CA ASN A 446 14.78 32.82 -8.38
C ASN A 446 16.19 33.45 -8.43
N LEU A 447 16.41 34.47 -9.27
CA LEU A 447 17.74 35.10 -9.49
C LEU A 447 18.21 35.97 -8.32
N PHE A 448 17.32 36.20 -7.36
CA PHE A 448 17.55 37.09 -6.22
C PHE A 448 18.74 36.68 -5.31
N PRO A 449 18.97 35.39 -5.00
CA PRO A 449 20.11 34.96 -4.19
C PRO A 449 21.45 35.17 -4.90
N LEU A 450 21.50 34.95 -6.22
CA LEU A 450 22.69 35.18 -7.04
C LEU A 450 23.01 36.68 -7.15
N LEU A 451 21.98 37.52 -7.30
CA LEU A 451 22.15 38.98 -7.28
C LEU A 451 22.59 39.46 -5.90
N ALA A 452 22.02 38.90 -4.82
CA ALA A 452 22.41 39.22 -3.45
C ALA A 452 23.87 38.85 -3.19
N GLU A 453 24.33 37.65 -3.56
CA GLU A 453 25.74 37.26 -3.43
C GLU A 453 26.69 38.10 -4.28
N ALA A 454 26.31 38.46 -5.51
CA ALA A 454 27.15 39.28 -6.38
C ALA A 454 27.33 40.71 -5.84
N VAL A 455 26.29 41.25 -5.20
CA VAL A 455 26.29 42.64 -4.72
C VAL A 455 26.77 42.75 -3.27
N TRP A 456 26.67 41.67 -2.48
CA TRP A 456 27.01 41.65 -1.05
C TRP A 456 28.43 42.13 -0.72
N PRO A 457 29.50 41.77 -1.46
CA PRO A 457 30.85 42.26 -1.18
C PRO A 457 30.97 43.80 -1.26
N PHE A 458 30.13 44.45 -2.06
CA PHE A 458 30.14 45.90 -2.25
C PHE A 458 29.26 46.64 -1.24
N ILE A 459 28.23 45.97 -0.70
CA ILE A 459 27.30 46.53 0.30
C ILE A 459 27.80 46.27 1.72
N ARG A 460 28.39 45.10 1.99
CA ARG A 460 28.83 44.67 3.32
C ARG A 460 29.70 45.68 4.06
N PRO A 461 30.70 46.36 3.44
CA PRO A 461 31.51 47.35 4.14
C PRO A 461 30.70 48.57 4.61
N LYS A 462 29.65 48.95 3.86
CA LYS A 462 28.77 50.08 4.21
C LYS A 462 27.81 49.72 5.34
N VAL A 463 27.31 48.48 5.35
CA VAL A 463 26.45 47.98 6.43
C VAL A 463 27.23 47.81 7.73
N VAL A 464 28.44 47.25 7.66
CA VAL A 464 29.34 47.15 8.84
C VAL A 464 29.76 48.53 9.36
N ALA A 465 29.89 49.53 8.49
CA ALA A 465 30.15 50.91 8.91
C ALA A 465 28.95 51.60 9.57
N LEU A 466 27.72 51.17 9.29
CA LEU A 466 26.49 51.67 9.92
C LEU A 466 26.21 50.99 11.27
N ASP A 467 26.63 49.74 11.42
CA ASP A 467 26.46 48.94 12.66
C ASP A 467 27.64 49.08 13.65
N ALA A 468 28.68 49.85 13.31
CA ALA A 468 29.73 50.17 14.27
C ALA A 468 29.16 51.12 15.34
N PRO A 469 29.03 50.70 16.61
CA PRO A 469 28.60 51.59 17.67
C PRO A 469 29.60 52.74 17.79
N ASP A 470 29.12 53.98 17.76
CA ASP A 470 29.88 55.20 18.02
C ASP A 470 30.54 55.11 19.40
N SER A 471 31.71 54.50 19.47
CA SER A 471 32.55 54.41 20.65
C SER A 471 33.91 55.02 20.34
N ALA A 472 33.97 56.36 20.31
CA ALA A 472 34.95 57.18 21.03
C ALA A 472 35.13 58.59 20.43
N ALA A 473 34.31 59.55 20.87
CA ALA A 473 34.67 60.97 20.97
C ALA A 473 33.69 61.64 21.94
N GLY A 474 34.06 62.30 23.04
CA GLY A 474 35.36 62.55 23.63
C GLY A 474 35.18 63.04 25.07
N SER A 475 36.22 62.84 25.87
CA SER A 475 36.41 63.41 27.20
C SER A 475 37.02 64.80 27.04
N TRP A 476 36.31 65.89 27.37
CA TRP A 476 36.90 67.15 27.87
C TRP A 476 35.88 67.92 28.74
N ALA A 477 36.19 68.01 30.03
CA ALA A 477 35.90 69.06 31.01
C ALA A 477 34.68 70.01 30.84
N THR A 478 33.84 70.10 31.87
CA THR A 478 33.67 71.39 32.57
C THR A 478 33.19 71.20 34.00
N GLU A 479 33.99 71.77 34.88
CA GLU A 479 33.82 71.95 36.30
C GLU A 479 32.96 73.21 36.56
N ALA A 480 32.32 73.24 37.73
CA ALA A 480 31.65 74.38 38.39
C ALA A 480 30.19 74.71 38.00
N SER A 481 29.25 74.23 38.84
CA SER A 481 28.23 75.11 39.43
C SER A 481 27.55 74.49 40.66
N ARG A 482 27.76 75.17 41.81
CA ARG A 482 26.85 75.34 42.96
C ARG A 482 26.57 74.12 43.85
N ARG A 483 27.25 74.00 45.01
CA ARG A 483 26.91 74.63 46.31
C ARG A 483 25.44 74.48 46.74
N SER A 484 25.29 73.92 47.95
CA SER A 484 24.39 74.35 49.03
C SER A 484 22.97 73.75 49.13
N ARG A 485 22.82 72.74 50.02
CA ARG A 485 21.92 72.70 51.21
C ARG A 485 21.82 71.23 51.70
N LYS A 486 22.44 70.83 52.81
CA LYS A 486 22.17 71.12 54.24
C LYS A 486 20.80 70.60 54.73
N LYS A 487 20.86 69.44 55.42
CA LYS A 487 20.15 68.99 56.65
C LYS A 487 18.68 69.35 56.89
N ARG A 488 17.97 68.31 57.38
CA ARG A 488 16.78 68.27 58.27
C ARG A 488 15.46 68.72 57.64
N ARG A 489 14.47 67.84 57.59
CA ARG A 489 13.68 67.33 58.71
C ARG A 489 13.11 65.96 58.39
#